data_AF-A0A1D2MXS4-F1
#
_entry.id   AF-A0A1D2MXS4-F1
#
_cell.length_a   1.000
_cell.length_b   1.000
_cell.length_c   1.000
_cell.angle_alpha   90.00
_cell.angle_beta   90.00
_cell.angle_gamma   90.00
#
_symmetry.space_group_name_H-M   'P 1'
#
loop_
_entity.id
_entity.type
_entity.pdbx_description
1 polymer ?
#
loop_
_entity_poly.entity_id
_entity_poly.type
_entity_poly.pdbx_seq_one_letter_code
_entity_poly.pdbx_strand_id
1 'polypeptide(L)'
;MMEVKFRANNEPRPLVRSNSQTSVVSLSSVTSQEVASISSAAALQIPRPMKTSSSPADLHGMWFPSVRRTLLCLSKLYRCLDKAIFQGLSQEALTACIANLTVAAQAISTRKTVVDGQLFEIKHLLILREQIAPFQTDFAVKEMSLDFSRVKIAALSFLQKKKQLFSLGSNNSLLEFIVDGTPQVKEYFLDSKKEVDKQLKYTCELFINHCTQILIGPLKSFVNKALKIIEAQKEKPDVVLSQQSFALPNVVSQLVHDSVESLKSKLPFIHRSMKLYLANRETEFILFRPIKNNVLNGFLQMENIILVNYAEAQIACPTQDHVNVLISSVMIQS
;
A
#
# COMPACT_ATOMS: atom_id res chain seq x y z
N MET A 1 -15.16 -75.13 -19.98
CA MET A 1 -16.33 -74.36 -19.51
C MET A 1 -15.79 -73.19 -18.70
N MET A 2 -16.23 -71.97 -19.04
CA MET A 2 -15.94 -70.65 -18.45
C MET A 2 -14.61 -69.95 -18.77
N GLU A 3 -14.72 -69.02 -19.73
CA GLU A 3 -13.99 -67.75 -19.77
C GLU A 3 -14.18 -66.95 -18.46
N VAL A 4 -13.12 -66.31 -17.96
CA VAL A 4 -13.26 -65.07 -17.15
C VAL A 4 -12.15 -64.06 -17.48
N LYS A 5 -12.54 -63.10 -18.32
CA LYS A 5 -12.16 -61.69 -18.44
C LYS A 5 -11.01 -61.12 -17.61
N PHE A 6 -9.99 -60.66 -18.35
CA PHE A 6 -9.12 -59.51 -18.05
C PHE A 6 -9.96 -58.22 -17.97
N ARG A 7 -9.81 -57.41 -16.91
CA ARG A 7 -10.25 -56.01 -16.88
C ARG A 7 -9.15 -55.15 -16.26
N ALA A 8 -8.50 -54.36 -17.11
CA ALA A 8 -7.58 -53.30 -16.76
C ALA A 8 -8.39 -52.08 -16.28
N ASN A 9 -8.12 -51.61 -15.06
CA ASN A 9 -8.55 -50.28 -14.60
C ASN A 9 -7.48 -49.26 -15.01
N ASN A 10 -7.85 -48.42 -15.98
CA ASN A 10 -7.05 -47.32 -16.49
C ASN A 10 -7.67 -46.02 -15.93
N GLU A 11 -7.14 -45.49 -14.83
CA GLU A 11 -7.43 -44.11 -14.40
C GLU A 11 -6.20 -43.22 -14.63
N PRO A 12 -6.35 -42.08 -15.33
CA PRO A 12 -5.23 -41.19 -15.61
C PRO A 12 -4.91 -40.30 -14.40
N ARG A 13 -3.69 -40.45 -13.85
CA ARG A 13 -3.12 -39.48 -12.90
C ARG A 13 -2.85 -38.16 -13.61
N PRO A 14 -3.28 -36.99 -13.08
CA PRO A 14 -2.99 -35.72 -13.72
C PRO A 14 -1.51 -35.35 -13.55
N LEU A 15 -0.89 -34.99 -14.67
CA LEU A 15 0.47 -34.48 -14.78
C LEU A 15 0.60 -33.17 -13.98
N VAL A 16 1.37 -33.20 -12.90
CA VAL A 16 1.82 -31.98 -12.20
C VAL A 16 2.85 -31.30 -13.08
N ARG A 17 2.44 -30.19 -13.73
CA ARG A 17 3.35 -29.29 -14.44
C ARG A 17 4.28 -28.61 -13.42
N SER A 18 5.56 -28.97 -13.46
CA SER A 18 6.64 -28.11 -12.98
C SER A 18 6.64 -26.81 -13.77
N ASN A 19 6.33 -25.70 -13.11
CA ASN A 19 6.64 -24.37 -13.62
C ASN A 19 7.71 -23.74 -12.73
N SER A 20 8.92 -23.77 -13.25
CA SER A 20 10.02 -22.90 -12.88
C SER A 20 9.60 -21.46 -13.11
N GLN A 21 9.43 -20.69 -12.04
CA GLN A 21 9.39 -19.23 -12.09
C GLN A 21 10.18 -18.66 -10.91
N THR A 22 11.50 -18.66 -11.05
CA THR A 22 12.37 -17.69 -10.38
C THR A 22 12.15 -16.34 -11.04
N SER A 23 11.02 -15.71 -10.69
CA SER A 23 10.72 -14.34 -11.07
C SER A 23 11.14 -13.45 -9.91
N VAL A 24 12.16 -12.61 -10.14
CA VAL A 24 12.52 -11.48 -9.28
C VAL A 24 11.27 -10.68 -8.94
N VAL A 25 10.78 -10.85 -7.71
CA VAL A 25 9.58 -10.18 -7.22
C VAL A 25 9.96 -8.72 -6.98
N SER A 26 9.45 -7.81 -7.81
CA SER A 26 9.61 -6.37 -7.60
C SER A 26 9.11 -5.99 -6.20
N LEU A 27 10.04 -5.54 -5.34
CA LEU A 27 9.81 -5.24 -3.91
C LEU A 27 8.65 -4.24 -3.69
N SER A 28 8.47 -3.31 -4.64
CA SER A 28 7.35 -2.36 -4.67
C SER A 28 5.98 -3.05 -4.75
N SER A 29 5.90 -4.22 -5.39
CA SER A 29 4.65 -4.98 -5.55
C SER A 29 4.22 -5.67 -4.26
N VAL A 30 5.17 -6.22 -3.48
CA VAL A 30 4.85 -6.94 -2.23
C VAL A 30 4.46 -5.95 -1.13
N THR A 31 5.20 -4.85 -0.98
CA THR A 31 4.82 -3.78 -0.05
C THR A 31 3.46 -3.17 -0.42
N SER A 32 3.19 -2.99 -1.71
CA SER A 32 1.88 -2.52 -2.18
C SER A 32 0.71 -3.46 -1.85
N GLN A 33 0.93 -4.79 -1.91
CA GLN A 33 -0.08 -5.79 -1.57
C GLN A 33 -0.34 -5.84 -0.06
N GLU A 34 0.69 -5.69 0.78
CA GLU A 34 0.55 -5.66 2.24
C GLU A 34 -0.09 -4.35 2.73
N VAL A 35 0.20 -3.21 2.10
CA VAL A 35 -0.49 -1.97 2.45
C VAL A 35 -1.96 -1.98 1.99
N ALA A 36 -2.24 -2.65 0.86
CA ALA A 36 -3.62 -2.94 0.46
C ALA A 36 -4.32 -3.87 1.47
N SER A 37 -3.59 -4.79 2.11
CA SER A 37 -4.14 -5.66 3.16
C SER A 37 -4.45 -4.91 4.46
N ILE A 38 -3.72 -3.85 4.81
CA ILE A 38 -4.13 -2.92 5.89
C ILE A 38 -5.46 -2.27 5.54
N SER A 39 -5.59 -1.82 4.29
CA SER A 39 -6.78 -1.14 3.78
C SER A 39 -7.98 -2.09 3.67
N SER A 40 -7.78 -3.39 3.48
CA SER A 40 -8.86 -4.38 3.42
C SER A 40 -9.15 -5.07 4.76
N ALA A 41 -8.15 -5.32 5.61
CA ALA A 41 -8.33 -5.83 6.97
C ALA A 41 -9.13 -4.85 7.82
N ALA A 42 -8.85 -3.54 7.69
CA ALA A 42 -9.66 -2.50 8.30
C ALA A 42 -11.06 -2.36 7.67
N ALA A 43 -11.38 -3.05 6.56
CA ALA A 43 -12.74 -3.10 6.00
C ALA A 43 -13.55 -4.32 6.50
N LEU A 44 -12.88 -5.35 7.02
CA LEU A 44 -13.48 -6.63 7.38
C LEU A 44 -13.69 -6.81 8.89
N GLN A 45 -13.33 -5.82 9.71
CA GLN A 45 -13.54 -5.86 11.16
C GLN A 45 -14.99 -5.52 11.52
N ILE A 46 -15.75 -6.52 11.97
CA ILE A 46 -17.03 -6.33 12.68
C ILE A 46 -16.71 -5.67 14.05
N PRO A 47 -17.47 -4.67 14.52
CA PRO A 47 -17.08 -3.90 15.70
C PRO A 47 -17.06 -4.77 16.96
N ARG A 48 -15.90 -4.92 17.58
CA ARG A 48 -15.82 -5.39 18.97
C ARG A 48 -15.87 -4.15 19.88
N PRO A 49 -16.86 -4.02 20.78
CA PRO A 49 -16.93 -2.86 21.65
C PRO A 49 -15.69 -2.81 22.54
N MET A 50 -15.01 -1.66 22.53
CA MET A 50 -13.86 -1.36 23.36
C MET A 50 -14.24 -1.54 24.83
N LYS A 51 -13.65 -2.52 25.52
CA LYS A 51 -13.70 -2.62 26.98
C LYS A 51 -12.62 -1.73 27.58
N THR A 52 -12.79 -0.43 27.45
CA THR A 52 -12.12 0.57 28.28
C THR A 52 -13.21 1.43 28.88
N SER A 53 -13.26 1.52 30.21
CA SER A 53 -14.25 2.26 30.99
C SER A 53 -14.11 3.78 30.82
N SER A 54 -14.31 4.27 29.61
CA SER A 54 -14.30 5.69 29.26
C SER A 54 -15.60 6.02 28.54
N SER A 55 -16.25 7.12 28.94
CA SER A 55 -17.47 7.59 28.30
C SER A 55 -17.26 7.76 26.79
N PRO A 56 -18.25 7.48 25.91
CA PRO A 56 -18.13 7.73 24.47
C PRO A 56 -17.72 9.17 24.13
N ALA A 57 -18.02 10.12 25.01
CA ALA A 57 -17.60 11.52 24.90
C ALA A 57 -16.07 11.72 25.04
N ASP A 58 -15.39 10.90 25.84
CA ASP A 58 -13.95 10.95 26.05
C ASP A 58 -13.19 10.39 24.83
N LEU A 59 -13.76 9.39 24.16
CA LEU A 59 -13.18 8.77 22.97
C LEU A 59 -13.06 9.75 21.80
N HIS A 60 -14.08 10.57 21.58
CA HIS A 60 -14.08 11.64 20.57
C HIS A 60 -13.33 12.90 21.06
N GLY A 61 -13.07 13.03 22.37
CA GLY A 61 -12.25 14.09 22.96
C GLY A 61 -10.76 13.94 22.64
N MET A 62 -10.31 12.72 22.35
CA MET A 62 -8.92 12.40 22.00
C MET A 62 -8.60 12.52 20.50
N TRP A 63 -9.60 12.71 19.65
CA TRP A 63 -9.38 12.85 18.21
C TRP A 63 -8.81 14.21 17.85
N PHE A 64 -7.96 14.25 16.83
CA PHE A 64 -7.46 15.50 16.30
C PHE A 64 -8.63 16.44 15.91
N PRO A 65 -8.62 17.72 16.34
CA PRO A 65 -9.77 18.60 16.18
C PRO A 65 -10.30 18.74 14.76
N SER A 66 -9.42 18.72 13.74
CA SER A 66 -9.84 18.82 12.35
C SER A 66 -10.66 17.60 11.93
N VAL A 67 -10.27 16.39 12.32
CA VAL A 67 -11.02 15.15 12.02
C VAL A 67 -12.41 15.20 12.65
N ARG A 68 -12.48 15.57 13.93
CA ARG A 68 -13.77 15.69 14.64
C ARG A 68 -14.71 16.70 13.98
N ARG A 69 -14.19 17.88 13.62
CA ARG A 69 -14.99 18.93 12.98
C ARG A 69 -15.47 18.52 11.60
N THR A 70 -14.61 17.90 10.79
CA THR A 70 -14.96 17.38 9.46
C THR A 70 -16.05 16.32 9.56
N LEU A 71 -15.89 15.31 10.42
CA LEU A 71 -16.89 14.26 10.59
C LEU A 71 -18.25 14.81 11.05
N LEU A 72 -18.25 15.74 12.01
CA LEU A 72 -19.49 16.40 12.45
C LEU A 72 -20.15 17.20 11.31
N CYS A 73 -19.36 17.89 10.49
CA CYS A 73 -19.83 18.60 9.32
C CYS A 73 -20.50 17.63 8.34
N LEU A 74 -19.81 16.54 7.99
CA LEU A 74 -20.33 15.49 7.09
C LEU A 74 -21.63 14.89 7.63
N SER A 75 -21.72 14.55 8.92
CA SER A 75 -22.95 14.01 9.50
C SER A 75 -24.16 14.95 9.39
N LYS A 76 -23.93 16.28 9.47
CA LYS A 76 -25.00 17.28 9.33
C LYS A 76 -25.39 17.49 7.88
N LEU A 77 -24.40 17.69 7.01
CA LEU A 77 -24.62 17.90 5.58
C LEU A 77 -25.35 16.70 4.96
N TYR A 78 -25.05 15.48 5.41
CA TYR A 78 -25.63 14.24 4.89
C TYR A 78 -27.16 14.19 5.05
N ARG A 79 -27.71 14.80 6.11
CA ARG A 79 -29.15 14.77 6.41
C ARG A 79 -29.95 15.86 5.71
N CYS A 80 -29.26 16.86 5.14
CA CYS A 80 -29.90 18.10 4.71
C CYS A 80 -29.61 18.46 3.24
N LEU A 81 -28.83 17.64 2.54
CA LEU A 81 -28.44 17.87 1.15
C LEU A 81 -28.76 16.67 0.27
N ASP A 82 -29.07 16.97 -0.98
CA ASP A 82 -29.13 15.95 -2.02
C ASP A 82 -27.76 15.29 -2.20
N LYS A 83 -27.79 14.00 -2.55
CA LYS A 83 -26.63 13.13 -2.64
C LYS A 83 -25.50 13.71 -3.50
N ALA A 84 -25.81 14.25 -4.68
CA ALA A 84 -24.81 14.79 -5.60
C ALA A 84 -24.08 16.02 -5.02
N ILE A 85 -24.81 16.92 -4.35
CA ILE A 85 -24.24 18.12 -3.72
C ILE A 85 -23.41 17.71 -2.51
N PHE A 86 -23.92 16.77 -1.71
CA PHE A 86 -23.19 16.24 -0.57
C PHE A 86 -21.86 15.60 -1.00
N GLN A 87 -21.83 14.85 -2.10
CA GLN A 87 -20.61 14.20 -2.59
C GLN A 87 -19.50 15.22 -2.86
N GLY A 88 -19.79 16.28 -3.62
CA GLY A 88 -18.81 17.34 -3.91
C GLY A 88 -18.29 18.01 -2.64
N LEU A 89 -19.18 18.41 -1.73
CA LEU A 89 -18.81 19.03 -0.46
C LEU A 89 -18.03 18.08 0.45
N SER A 90 -18.38 16.79 0.44
CA SER A 90 -17.68 15.78 1.23
C SER A 90 -16.25 15.59 0.76
N GLN A 91 -16.03 15.64 -0.55
CA GLN A 91 -14.69 15.56 -1.14
C GLN A 91 -13.83 16.74 -0.69
N GLU A 92 -14.32 17.97 -0.85
CA GLU A 92 -13.59 19.17 -0.43
C GLU A 92 -13.27 19.17 1.07
N ALA A 93 -14.24 18.81 1.90
CA ALA A 93 -14.06 18.75 3.35
C ALA A 93 -13.04 17.67 3.77
N LEU A 94 -13.06 16.50 3.11
CA LEU A 94 -12.11 15.42 3.37
C LEU A 94 -10.71 15.77 2.87
N THR A 95 -10.57 16.37 1.68
CA THR A 95 -9.29 16.85 1.15
C THR A 95 -8.67 17.90 2.08
N ALA A 96 -9.45 18.87 2.55
CA ALA A 96 -8.96 19.86 3.51
C ALA A 96 -8.57 19.21 4.85
N CYS A 97 -9.32 18.20 5.30
CA CYS A 97 -8.99 17.45 6.51
C CYS A 97 -7.68 16.67 6.37
N ILE A 98 -7.46 16.01 5.25
CA ILE A 98 -6.22 15.29 4.94
C ILE A 98 -5.04 16.26 4.93
N ALA A 99 -5.17 17.41 4.25
CA ALA A 99 -4.13 18.42 4.21
C ALA A 99 -3.76 18.91 5.63
N ASN A 100 -4.75 19.16 6.49
CA ASN A 100 -4.51 19.52 7.89
C ASN A 100 -3.83 18.42 8.69
N LEU A 101 -4.15 17.14 8.43
CA LEU A 101 -3.46 16.00 9.06
C LEU A 101 -1.99 15.95 8.65
N THR A 102 -1.68 16.13 7.37
CA THR A 102 -0.30 16.15 6.87
C THR A 102 0.50 17.30 7.48
N VAL A 103 -0.08 18.51 7.55
CA VAL A 103 0.58 19.66 8.21
C VAL A 103 0.84 19.38 9.69
N ALA A 104 -0.14 18.82 10.40
CA ALA A 104 0.03 18.46 11.80
C ALA A 104 1.09 17.35 12.00
N ALA A 105 1.13 16.36 11.12
CA ALA A 105 2.13 15.31 11.12
C ALA A 105 3.56 15.85 10.94
N GLN A 106 3.74 16.82 10.04
CA GLN A 106 5.01 17.54 9.86
C GLN A 106 5.41 18.35 11.10
N ALA A 107 4.46 19.05 11.73
CA ALA A 107 4.71 19.77 12.98
C ALA A 107 5.08 18.83 14.14
N ILE A 108 4.48 17.64 14.22
CA ILE A 108 4.85 16.63 15.22
C ILE A 108 6.24 16.05 14.90
N SER A 109 6.54 15.82 13.62
CA SER A 109 7.82 15.28 13.17
C SER A 109 9.00 16.17 13.56
N THR A 110 8.80 17.50 13.48
CA THR A 110 9.82 18.50 13.86
C THR A 110 9.96 18.65 15.38
N ARG A 111 8.88 18.46 16.15
CA ARG A 111 8.88 18.64 17.61
C ARG A 111 9.32 17.39 18.40
N LYS A 112 9.02 16.19 17.88
CA LYS A 112 9.30 14.91 18.55
C LYS A 112 10.20 14.02 17.69
N THR A 113 9.60 13.20 16.84
CA THR A 113 10.31 12.34 15.89
C THR A 113 9.47 12.16 14.63
N VAL A 114 10.12 11.88 13.51
CA VAL A 114 9.44 11.58 12.24
C VAL A 114 8.51 10.36 12.38
N VAL A 115 8.92 9.36 13.17
CA VAL A 115 8.11 8.19 13.53
C VAL A 115 6.79 8.60 14.20
N ASP A 116 6.85 9.51 15.18
CA ASP A 116 5.65 10.01 15.88
C ASP A 116 4.71 10.77 14.94
N GLY A 117 5.25 11.56 14.01
CA GLY A 117 4.45 12.31 13.03
C GLY A 117 3.74 11.38 12.03
N GLN A 118 4.46 10.42 11.47
CA GLN A 118 3.90 9.43 10.53
C GLN A 118 2.86 8.54 11.21
N LEU A 119 3.13 8.05 12.42
CA LEU A 119 2.17 7.24 13.19
C LEU A 119 0.94 8.05 13.61
N PHE A 120 1.10 9.34 13.92
CA PHE A 120 -0.02 10.24 14.14
C PHE A 120 -0.93 10.34 12.90
N GLU A 121 -0.34 10.53 11.72
CA GLU A 121 -1.10 10.62 10.46
C GLU A 121 -1.82 9.31 10.16
N ILE A 122 -1.12 8.17 10.22
CA ILE A 122 -1.69 6.83 10.03
C ILE A 122 -2.87 6.60 10.98
N LYS A 123 -2.70 6.89 12.28
CA LYS A 123 -3.76 6.74 13.28
C LYS A 123 -5.02 7.52 12.89
N HIS A 124 -4.86 8.78 12.51
CA HIS A 124 -6.00 9.65 12.23
C HIS A 124 -6.63 9.38 10.86
N LEU A 125 -5.86 8.92 9.87
CA LEU A 125 -6.40 8.44 8.60
C LEU A 125 -7.18 7.13 8.76
N LEU A 126 -6.73 6.21 9.63
CA LEU A 126 -7.50 5.01 9.98
C LEU A 126 -8.83 5.37 10.65
N ILE A 127 -8.82 6.30 11.60
CA ILE A 127 -10.04 6.81 12.23
C ILE A 127 -10.95 7.46 11.17
N LEU A 128 -10.39 8.36 10.33
CA LEU A 128 -11.16 9.04 9.31
C LEU A 128 -11.82 8.04 8.35
N ARG A 129 -11.06 7.06 7.86
CA ARG A 129 -11.53 5.98 6.98
C ARG A 129 -12.66 5.17 7.61
N GLU A 130 -12.51 4.79 8.87
CA GLU A 130 -13.53 4.03 9.62
C GLU A 130 -14.81 4.85 9.77
N GLN A 131 -14.69 6.11 10.20
CA GLN A 131 -15.84 6.97 10.47
C GLN A 131 -16.59 7.40 9.21
N ILE A 132 -15.94 7.35 8.04
CA ILE A 132 -16.61 7.57 6.76
C ILE A 132 -17.20 6.31 6.12
N ALA A 133 -16.99 5.12 6.70
CA ALA A 133 -17.56 3.88 6.20
C ALA A 133 -19.11 3.82 6.28
N PRO A 134 -19.78 4.29 7.35
CA PRO A 134 -21.25 4.29 7.43
C PRO A 134 -21.92 5.20 6.41
N PHE A 135 -21.22 6.24 5.97
CA PHE A 135 -21.67 7.07 4.86
C PHE A 135 -21.72 6.24 3.57
N GLN A 136 -20.83 5.24 3.38
CA GLN A 136 -20.58 4.56 2.10
C GLN A 136 -21.69 3.64 1.60
N THR A 137 -22.47 2.99 2.47
CA THR A 137 -23.65 2.21 2.05
C THR A 137 -24.65 3.06 1.28
N ASP A 138 -24.67 4.37 1.55
CA ASP A 138 -25.48 5.34 0.84
C ASP A 138 -24.66 6.22 -0.14
N PHE A 139 -23.32 6.12 -0.21
CA PHE A 139 -22.51 6.63 -1.34
C PHE A 139 -22.49 5.68 -2.54
N ALA A 140 -22.69 4.39 -2.33
CA ALA A 140 -22.77 3.38 -3.38
C ALA A 140 -24.12 3.44 -4.14
N VAL A 141 -24.38 4.53 -4.87
CA VAL A 141 -25.36 4.52 -5.97
C VAL A 141 -24.61 4.87 -7.23
N LYS A 142 -24.79 4.00 -8.22
CA LYS A 142 -24.27 4.06 -9.58
C LYS A 142 -24.79 5.33 -10.27
N GLU A 143 -23.99 6.39 -10.35
CA GLU A 143 -24.33 7.54 -11.20
C GLU A 143 -23.85 7.27 -12.64
N MET A 144 -24.80 6.93 -13.51
CA MET A 144 -24.62 7.02 -14.96
C MET A 144 -24.78 8.50 -15.35
N SER A 145 -23.69 9.21 -15.61
CA SER A 145 -23.79 10.51 -16.29
C SER A 145 -23.86 10.26 -17.80
N LEU A 146 -24.93 10.71 -18.43
CA LEU A 146 -25.12 10.62 -19.89
C LEU A 146 -24.44 11.83 -20.54
N ASP A 147 -23.39 11.59 -21.33
CA ASP A 147 -22.72 12.62 -22.11
C ASP A 147 -23.54 12.96 -23.37
N PHE A 148 -24.32 14.04 -23.30
CA PHE A 148 -25.14 14.54 -24.40
C PHE A 148 -24.36 15.34 -25.46
N SER A 149 -23.05 15.48 -25.33
CA SER A 149 -22.24 16.27 -26.27
C SER A 149 -22.32 15.68 -27.69
N ARG A 150 -22.30 14.35 -27.80
CA ARG A 150 -22.48 13.65 -29.08
C ARG A 150 -23.91 13.73 -29.59
N VAL A 151 -24.90 13.65 -28.69
CA VAL A 151 -26.32 13.82 -29.03
C VAL A 151 -26.58 15.21 -29.61
N LYS A 152 -25.97 16.26 -29.04
CA LYS A 152 -26.08 17.64 -29.53
C LYS A 152 -25.42 17.80 -30.90
N ILE A 153 -24.23 17.22 -31.10
CA ILE A 153 -23.53 17.26 -32.39
C ILE A 153 -24.29 16.46 -33.46
N ALA A 154 -24.81 15.28 -33.12
CA ALA A 154 -25.64 14.44 -33.96
C ALA A 154 -27.00 15.09 -34.29
N ALA A 155 -27.62 15.80 -33.32
CA ALA A 155 -28.86 16.55 -33.54
C ALA A 155 -28.63 17.78 -34.44
N LEU A 156 -27.50 18.48 -34.30
CA LEU A 156 -27.13 19.60 -35.16
C LEU A 156 -26.81 19.13 -36.58
N SER A 157 -26.07 18.02 -36.74
CA SER A 157 -25.79 17.43 -38.04
C SER A 157 -27.06 16.87 -38.71
N PHE A 158 -27.98 16.29 -37.93
CA PHE A 158 -29.32 15.88 -38.38
C PHE A 158 -30.18 17.07 -38.85
N LEU A 159 -30.18 18.18 -38.09
CA LEU A 159 -30.91 19.40 -38.45
C LEU A 159 -30.36 20.06 -39.72
N GLN A 160 -29.04 20.02 -39.92
CA GLN A 160 -28.39 20.48 -41.15
C GLN A 160 -28.68 19.56 -42.34
N LYS A 161 -28.80 18.24 -42.12
CA LYS A 161 -29.13 17.22 -43.13
C LYS A 161 -30.65 17.05 -43.37
N LYS A 162 -31.52 17.95 -42.87
CA LYS A 162 -33.00 17.86 -42.93
C LYS A 162 -33.58 17.65 -44.35
N LYS A 163 -32.84 18.02 -45.41
CA LYS A 163 -33.25 17.83 -46.82
C LYS A 163 -33.11 16.38 -47.33
N GLN A 164 -32.45 15.48 -46.60
CA GLN A 164 -32.22 14.08 -47.00
C GLN A 164 -32.90 13.06 -46.06
N LEU A 165 -33.87 13.50 -45.25
CA LEU A 165 -34.54 12.65 -44.24
C LEU A 165 -35.38 11.51 -44.83
N PHE A 166 -35.74 11.59 -46.11
CA PHE A 166 -36.60 10.61 -46.80
C PHE A 166 -35.97 10.05 -48.08
N SER A 167 -34.65 10.16 -48.25
CA SER A 167 -33.97 9.52 -49.37
C SER A 167 -33.94 8.00 -49.13
N LEU A 168 -34.64 7.23 -49.96
CA LEU A 168 -34.69 5.76 -49.96
C LEU A 168 -33.36 5.11 -50.45
N GLY A 169 -32.22 5.71 -50.11
CA GLY A 169 -30.88 5.19 -50.38
C GLY A 169 -30.23 4.63 -49.11
N SER A 170 -29.20 3.80 -49.26
CA SER A 170 -28.56 3.03 -48.18
C SER A 170 -27.92 3.84 -47.04
N ASN A 171 -27.95 5.18 -47.10
CA ASN A 171 -27.33 6.10 -46.13
C ASN A 171 -28.40 6.97 -45.46
N ASN A 172 -29.22 6.36 -44.60
CA ASN A 172 -30.29 7.07 -43.87
C ASN A 172 -29.71 7.90 -42.72
N SER A 173 -29.82 9.22 -42.81
CA SER A 173 -29.40 10.17 -41.78
C SER A 173 -30.11 9.97 -40.42
N LEU A 174 -31.27 9.32 -40.40
CA LEU A 174 -31.97 8.89 -39.18
C LEU A 174 -31.23 7.73 -38.49
N LEU A 175 -30.73 6.75 -39.25
CA LEU A 175 -29.90 5.67 -38.71
C LEU A 175 -28.57 6.21 -38.17
N GLU A 176 -27.95 7.16 -38.88
CA GLU A 176 -26.76 7.88 -38.43
C GLU A 176 -27.02 8.62 -37.11
N PHE A 177 -28.18 9.29 -36.96
CA PHE A 177 -28.57 9.93 -35.71
C PHE A 177 -28.85 8.94 -34.57
N ILE A 178 -29.47 7.79 -34.82
CA ILE A 178 -29.71 6.79 -33.76
C ILE A 178 -28.37 6.14 -33.32
N VAL A 179 -27.48 5.88 -34.27
CA VAL A 179 -26.17 5.27 -34.00
C VAL A 179 -25.23 6.25 -33.31
N ASP A 180 -25.12 7.50 -33.78
CA ASP A 180 -24.19 8.50 -33.23
C ASP A 180 -24.80 9.38 -32.13
N GLY A 181 -26.13 9.45 -32.05
CA GLY A 181 -26.90 10.18 -31.03
C GLY A 181 -27.26 9.34 -29.82
N THR A 182 -26.74 8.11 -29.70
CA THR A 182 -26.82 7.35 -28.45
C THR A 182 -25.89 8.01 -27.42
N PRO A 183 -26.41 8.55 -26.31
CA PRO A 183 -25.58 9.19 -25.29
C PRO A 183 -24.62 8.16 -24.70
N GLN A 184 -23.33 8.50 -24.68
CA GLN A 184 -22.34 7.64 -24.03
C GLN A 184 -22.39 7.87 -22.52
N VAL A 185 -22.46 6.77 -21.79
CA VAL A 185 -22.43 6.76 -20.33
C VAL A 185 -20.98 6.95 -19.91
N LYS A 186 -20.66 8.08 -19.29
CA LYS A 186 -19.37 8.27 -18.63
C LYS A 186 -19.57 8.11 -17.13
N GLU A 187 -18.94 7.10 -16.56
CA GLU A 187 -18.94 6.81 -15.13
C GLU A 187 -17.88 7.70 -14.45
N TYR A 188 -18.30 8.68 -13.66
CA TYR A 188 -17.41 9.43 -12.77
C TYR A 188 -17.50 8.84 -11.36
N PHE A 189 -16.56 7.98 -10.99
CA PHE A 189 -16.42 7.52 -9.61
C PHE A 189 -15.72 8.60 -8.77
N LEU A 190 -16.51 9.48 -8.13
CA LEU A 190 -16.03 10.51 -7.20
C LEU A 190 -15.74 9.86 -5.83
N ASP A 191 -14.57 9.26 -5.69
CA ASP A 191 -14.26 8.37 -4.58
C ASP A 191 -13.47 9.08 -3.46
N SER A 192 -14.17 9.85 -2.61
CA SER A 192 -13.57 10.50 -1.44
C SER A 192 -12.91 9.51 -0.47
N LYS A 193 -13.37 8.25 -0.45
CA LYS A 193 -12.74 7.16 0.30
C LYS A 193 -11.42 6.76 -0.35
N LYS A 194 -11.35 6.63 -1.68
CA LYS A 194 -10.10 6.34 -2.40
C LYS A 194 -9.05 7.40 -2.15
N GLU A 195 -9.40 8.66 -1.94
CA GLU A 195 -8.40 9.67 -1.57
C GLU A 195 -7.85 9.43 -0.15
N VAL A 196 -8.71 9.10 0.82
CA VAL A 196 -8.28 8.71 2.17
C VAL A 196 -7.43 7.43 2.14
N ASP A 197 -7.86 6.40 1.40
CA ASP A 197 -7.16 5.12 1.26
C ASP A 197 -5.81 5.31 0.53
N LYS A 198 -5.75 6.18 -0.48
CA LYS A 198 -4.53 6.54 -1.20
C LYS A 198 -3.55 7.26 -0.28
N GLN A 199 -4.00 8.25 0.48
CA GLN A 199 -3.13 8.95 1.44
C GLN A 199 -2.67 8.01 2.57
N LEU A 200 -3.56 7.15 3.08
CA LEU A 200 -3.22 6.15 4.09
C LEU A 200 -2.15 5.20 3.54
N LYS A 201 -2.34 4.68 2.33
CA LYS A 201 -1.37 3.81 1.67
C LYS A 201 -0.01 4.50 1.52
N TYR A 202 -0.02 5.72 0.99
CA TYR A 202 1.20 6.52 0.83
C TYR A 202 1.94 6.73 2.16
N THR A 203 1.22 7.10 3.22
CA THR A 203 1.80 7.34 4.55
C THR A 203 2.36 6.06 5.17
N CYS A 204 1.68 4.92 5.00
CA CYS A 204 2.18 3.61 5.42
C CYS A 204 3.47 3.23 4.68
N GLU A 205 3.53 3.43 3.36
CA GLU A 205 4.75 3.17 2.57
C GLU A 205 5.91 4.07 3.00
N LEU A 206 5.66 5.36 3.25
CA LEU A 206 6.65 6.28 3.80
C LEU A 206 7.17 5.82 5.16
N PHE A 207 6.27 5.40 6.06
CA PHE A 207 6.63 4.89 7.38
C PHE A 207 7.48 3.62 7.29
N ILE A 208 7.07 2.63 6.49
CA ILE A 208 7.81 1.38 6.28
C ILE A 208 9.22 1.68 5.75
N ASN A 209 9.33 2.57 4.77
CA ASN A 209 10.61 2.97 4.21
C ASN A 209 11.48 3.68 5.25
N HIS A 210 10.91 4.62 6.01
CA HIS A 210 11.63 5.36 7.04
C HIS A 210 12.16 4.45 8.15
N CYS A 211 11.33 3.55 8.68
CA CYS A 211 11.75 2.55 9.67
C CYS A 211 12.85 1.64 9.11
N THR A 212 12.73 1.20 7.86
CA THR A 212 13.77 0.39 7.21
C THR A 212 15.11 1.13 7.14
N GLN A 213 15.09 2.44 6.82
CA GLN A 213 16.30 3.27 6.78
C GLN A 213 16.91 3.49 8.16
N ILE A 214 16.07 3.70 9.18
CA ILE A 214 16.53 3.83 10.58
C ILE A 214 17.27 2.56 11.03
N LEU A 215 16.71 1.39 10.71
CA LEU A 215 17.21 0.10 11.18
C LEU A 215 18.47 -0.34 10.42
N ILE A 216 18.40 -0.38 9.08
CA ILE A 216 19.44 -0.98 8.22
C ILE A 216 19.83 -0.09 7.03
N GLY A 217 19.64 1.23 7.10
CA GLY A 217 19.94 2.16 6.01
C GLY A 217 21.37 2.07 5.46
N PRO A 218 22.42 2.08 6.30
CA PRO A 218 23.80 1.91 5.86
C PRO A 218 24.03 0.60 5.10
N LEU A 219 23.46 -0.50 5.61
CA LEU A 219 23.53 -1.82 4.98
C LEU A 219 22.85 -1.81 3.60
N LYS A 220 21.64 -1.25 3.48
CA LYS A 220 20.97 -1.14 2.16
C LYS A 220 21.75 -0.28 1.18
N SER A 221 22.37 0.81 1.64
CA SER A 221 23.22 1.66 0.81
C SER A 221 24.42 0.90 0.26
N PHE A 222 25.08 0.10 1.11
CA PHE A 222 26.18 -0.77 0.69
C PHE A 222 25.71 -1.82 -0.31
N VAL A 223 24.65 -2.56 0.00
CA VAL A 223 24.12 -3.62 -0.89
C VAL A 223 23.78 -3.05 -2.27
N ASN A 224 23.13 -1.90 -2.34
CA ASN A 224 22.81 -1.25 -3.62
C ASN A 224 24.07 -0.85 -4.42
N LYS A 225 25.14 -0.39 -3.74
CA LYS A 225 26.42 -0.08 -4.41
C LYS A 225 27.14 -1.34 -4.87
N ALA A 226 27.17 -2.35 -4.02
CA ALA A 226 27.80 -3.63 -4.31
C ALA A 226 27.13 -4.33 -5.50
N LEU A 227 25.79 -4.36 -5.55
CA LEU A 227 25.04 -4.93 -6.69
C LEU A 227 25.37 -4.23 -8.01
N LYS A 228 25.45 -2.89 -8.04
CA LYS A 228 25.84 -2.14 -9.24
C LYS A 228 27.26 -2.48 -9.71
N ILE A 229 28.19 -2.70 -8.79
CA ILE A 229 29.56 -3.09 -9.13
C ILE A 229 29.61 -4.54 -9.62
N ILE A 230 28.87 -5.44 -8.99
CA ILE A 230 28.75 -6.84 -9.43
C ILE A 230 28.14 -6.91 -10.85
N GLU A 231 27.15 -6.07 -11.14
CA GLU A 231 26.59 -5.93 -12.49
C GLU A 231 27.65 -5.40 -13.48
N ALA A 232 28.39 -4.36 -13.12
CA ALA A 232 29.48 -3.83 -13.95
C ALA A 232 30.63 -4.84 -14.15
N GLN A 233 30.89 -5.70 -13.17
CA GLN A 233 31.91 -6.75 -13.23
C GLN A 233 31.57 -7.83 -14.29
N LYS A 234 30.28 -8.05 -14.56
CA LYS A 234 29.85 -8.96 -15.65
C LYS A 234 30.24 -8.43 -17.04
N GLU A 235 30.31 -7.11 -17.20
CA GLU A 235 30.71 -6.46 -18.46
C GLU A 235 32.22 -6.21 -18.53
N LYS A 236 32.87 -5.97 -17.39
CA LYS A 236 34.32 -5.71 -17.28
C LYS A 236 34.94 -6.50 -16.12
N PRO A 237 35.70 -7.58 -16.39
CA PRO A 237 36.22 -8.46 -15.33
C PRO A 237 37.30 -7.82 -14.43
N ASP A 238 37.85 -6.67 -14.79
CA ASP A 238 38.87 -5.95 -13.99
C ASP A 238 38.32 -5.26 -12.73
N VAL A 239 37.01 -5.11 -12.58
CA VAL A 239 36.42 -4.41 -11.42
C VAL A 239 36.07 -5.42 -10.32
N VAL A 240 36.99 -5.59 -9.36
CA VAL A 240 36.77 -6.49 -8.20
C VAL A 240 36.15 -5.71 -7.04
N LEU A 241 35.05 -6.22 -6.48
CA LEU A 241 34.33 -5.58 -5.37
C LEU A 241 35.22 -5.39 -4.13
N SER A 242 35.98 -6.41 -3.73
CA SER A 242 36.82 -6.40 -2.52
C SER A 242 38.02 -5.43 -2.58
N GLN A 243 38.34 -4.90 -3.76
CA GLN A 243 39.39 -3.90 -3.95
C GLN A 243 38.86 -2.46 -3.79
N GLN A 244 37.55 -2.28 -3.72
CA GLN A 244 36.95 -0.96 -3.54
C GLN A 244 37.12 -0.50 -2.08
N SER A 245 37.44 0.77 -1.88
CA SER A 245 37.72 1.34 -0.55
C SER A 245 36.56 1.21 0.44
N PHE A 246 35.31 1.19 -0.05
CA PHE A 246 34.12 1.03 0.78
C PHE A 246 33.72 -0.43 1.06
N ALA A 247 34.39 -1.38 0.39
CA ALA A 247 34.10 -2.81 0.42
C ALA A 247 35.31 -3.64 0.92
N LEU A 248 36.21 -2.99 1.66
CA LEU A 248 37.28 -3.71 2.36
C LEU A 248 36.68 -4.62 3.44
N PRO A 249 37.21 -5.82 3.68
CA PRO A 249 36.63 -6.79 4.62
C PRO A 249 36.38 -6.21 6.02
N ASN A 250 37.29 -5.38 6.52
CA ASN A 250 37.16 -4.72 7.82
C ASN A 250 35.98 -3.74 7.87
N VAL A 251 35.79 -2.96 6.80
CA VAL A 251 34.69 -1.98 6.68
C VAL A 251 33.35 -2.70 6.59
N VAL A 252 33.31 -3.80 5.83
CA VAL A 252 32.12 -4.64 5.68
C VAL A 252 31.76 -5.32 7.01
N SER A 253 32.74 -5.83 7.76
CA SER A 253 32.51 -6.41 9.08
C SER A 253 31.98 -5.38 10.08
N GLN A 254 32.56 -4.18 10.12
CA GLN A 254 32.06 -3.07 10.94
C GLN A 254 30.63 -2.69 10.55
N LEU A 255 30.34 -2.58 9.25
CA LEU A 255 29.00 -2.26 8.77
C LEU A 255 27.96 -3.28 9.22
N VAL A 256 28.28 -4.57 9.18
CA VAL A 256 27.39 -5.64 9.66
C VAL A 256 27.18 -5.51 11.16
N HIS A 257 28.25 -5.31 11.93
CA HIS A 257 28.18 -5.11 13.38
C HIS A 257 27.27 -3.92 13.73
N ASP A 258 27.53 -2.75 13.14
CA ASP A 258 26.77 -1.52 13.37
C ASP A 258 25.30 -1.67 12.98
N SER A 259 25.01 -2.45 11.94
CA SER A 259 23.64 -2.73 11.51
C SER A 259 22.88 -3.60 12.51
N VAL A 260 23.54 -4.60 13.10
CA VAL A 260 22.97 -5.44 14.16
C VAL A 260 22.76 -4.62 15.45
N GLU A 261 23.70 -3.74 15.80
CA GLU A 261 23.59 -2.86 16.95
C GLU A 261 22.47 -1.81 16.78
N SER A 262 22.37 -1.22 15.58
CA SER A 262 21.28 -0.32 15.19
C SER A 262 19.91 -1.02 15.31
N LEU A 263 19.83 -2.30 14.91
CA LEU A 263 18.62 -3.09 15.06
C LEU A 263 18.26 -3.30 16.54
N LYS A 264 19.21 -3.67 17.40
CA LYS A 264 18.95 -3.87 18.84
C LYS A 264 18.54 -2.58 19.56
N SER A 265 19.16 -1.45 19.22
CA SER A 265 18.94 -0.17 19.89
C SER A 265 17.66 0.55 19.43
N LYS A 266 17.37 0.55 18.12
CA LYS A 266 16.30 1.38 17.55
C LYS A 266 14.97 0.65 17.37
N LEU A 267 14.98 -0.69 17.25
CA LEU A 267 13.76 -1.48 17.10
C LEU A 267 12.79 -1.37 18.30
N PRO A 268 13.24 -1.39 19.57
CA PRO A 268 12.35 -1.19 20.73
C PRO A 268 11.58 0.13 20.67
N PHE A 269 12.26 1.20 20.23
CA PHE A 269 11.64 2.52 20.09
C PHE A 269 10.52 2.52 19.04
N ILE A 270 10.74 1.91 17.89
CA ILE A 270 9.73 1.79 16.82
C ILE A 270 8.54 0.98 17.33
N HIS A 271 8.78 -0.17 17.96
CA HIS A 271 7.73 -1.04 18.48
C HIS A 271 6.88 -0.34 19.55
N ARG A 272 7.52 0.31 20.53
CA ARG A 272 6.83 1.08 21.57
C ARG A 272 5.99 2.22 21.00
N SER A 273 6.50 2.90 19.99
CA SER A 273 5.77 3.98 19.31
C SER A 273 4.57 3.44 18.56
N MET A 274 4.73 2.33 17.81
CA MET A 274 3.62 1.67 17.12
C MET A 274 2.51 1.29 18.11
N LYS A 275 2.84 0.66 19.24
CA LYS A 275 1.89 0.28 20.30
C LYS A 275 1.20 1.46 20.98
N LEU A 276 1.87 2.62 21.07
CA LEU A 276 1.31 3.83 21.67
C LEU A 276 0.29 4.51 20.74
N TYR A 277 0.56 4.53 19.44
CA TYR A 277 -0.30 5.20 18.46
C TYR A 277 -1.39 4.29 17.89
N LEU A 278 -1.04 3.04 17.57
CA LEU A 278 -1.93 2.02 17.02
C LEU A 278 -2.44 1.17 18.19
N ALA A 279 -3.70 1.31 18.57
CA ALA A 279 -4.27 0.56 19.70
C ALA A 279 -4.64 -0.89 19.35
N ASN A 280 -4.46 -1.31 18.10
CA ASN A 280 -4.83 -2.64 17.60
C ASN A 280 -3.57 -3.44 17.21
N ARG A 281 -3.36 -4.55 17.93
CA ARG A 281 -2.25 -5.49 17.73
C ARG A 281 -2.21 -6.08 16.31
N GLU A 282 -3.35 -6.27 15.67
CA GLU A 282 -3.41 -6.77 14.29
C GLU A 282 -2.88 -5.72 13.31
N THR A 283 -3.27 -4.46 13.47
CA THR A 283 -2.76 -3.34 12.65
C THR A 283 -1.26 -3.14 12.85
N GLU A 284 -0.78 -3.23 14.09
CA GLU A 284 0.65 -3.22 14.40
C GLU A 284 1.39 -4.34 13.65
N PHE A 285 0.87 -5.56 13.71
CA PHE A 285 1.47 -6.72 13.06
C PHE A 285 1.51 -6.60 11.54
N ILE A 286 0.40 -6.17 10.92
CA ILE A 286 0.34 -5.99 9.46
C ILE A 286 1.31 -4.89 9.02
N LEU A 287 1.40 -3.77 9.74
CA LEU A 287 2.32 -2.68 9.39
C LEU A 287 3.79 -3.04 9.66
N PHE A 288 4.07 -3.85 10.70
CA PHE A 288 5.42 -4.27 11.04
C PHE A 288 5.98 -5.36 10.13
N ARG A 289 5.14 -6.25 9.60
CA ARG A 289 5.54 -7.35 8.71
C ARG A 289 6.42 -6.88 7.52
N PRO A 290 6.04 -5.86 6.73
CA PRO A 290 6.89 -5.34 5.66
C PRO A 290 8.26 -4.85 6.15
N ILE A 291 8.31 -4.21 7.32
CA ILE A 291 9.57 -3.72 7.93
C ILE A 291 10.48 -4.90 8.26
N LYS A 292 9.92 -5.93 8.91
CA LYS A 292 10.64 -7.18 9.21
C LYS A 292 11.18 -7.84 7.95
N ASN A 293 10.35 -7.98 6.92
CA ASN A 293 10.74 -8.60 5.64
C ASN A 293 11.87 -7.81 4.96
N ASN A 294 11.79 -6.48 4.95
CA ASN A 294 12.85 -5.62 4.40
C ASN A 294 14.18 -5.78 5.14
N VAL A 295 14.14 -5.91 6.46
CA VAL A 295 15.35 -6.14 7.28
C VAL A 295 15.96 -7.50 6.96
N LEU A 296 15.16 -8.57 6.98
CA LEU A 296 15.61 -9.93 6.67
C LEU A 296 16.20 -10.03 5.26
N ASN A 297 15.53 -9.44 4.27
CA ASN A 297 16.02 -9.44 2.89
C ASN A 297 17.33 -8.64 2.73
N GLY A 298 17.49 -7.54 3.49
CA GLY A 298 18.75 -6.78 3.50
C GLY A 298 19.92 -7.65 3.96
N PHE A 299 19.77 -8.33 5.11
CA PHE A 299 20.80 -9.24 5.62
C PHE A 299 21.04 -10.45 4.71
N LEU A 300 19.99 -11.02 4.10
CA LEU A 300 20.14 -12.11 3.13
C LEU A 300 20.93 -11.66 1.89
N GLN A 301 20.66 -10.47 1.35
CA GLN A 301 21.44 -9.94 0.22
C GLN A 301 22.91 -9.70 0.62
N MET A 302 23.13 -9.19 1.84
CA MET A 302 24.46 -9.00 2.38
C MET A 302 25.23 -10.32 2.51
N GLU A 303 24.60 -11.34 3.08
CA GLU A 303 25.15 -12.69 3.23
C GLU A 303 25.56 -13.29 1.88
N ASN A 304 24.68 -13.21 0.87
CA ASN A 304 24.99 -13.68 -0.48
C ASN A 304 26.19 -12.93 -1.10
N ILE A 305 26.28 -11.62 -0.92
CA ILE A 305 27.42 -10.83 -1.41
C ILE A 305 28.71 -11.24 -0.70
N ILE A 306 28.65 -11.54 0.60
CA ILE A 306 29.81 -11.96 1.38
C ILE A 306 30.29 -13.33 0.92
N LEU A 307 29.39 -14.31 0.79
CA LEU A 307 29.72 -15.68 0.38
C LEU A 307 30.37 -15.75 -1.02
N VAL A 308 29.96 -14.88 -1.94
CA VAL A 308 30.49 -14.88 -3.32
C VAL A 308 31.83 -14.16 -3.44
N ASN A 309 32.06 -13.09 -2.66
CA ASN A 309 33.16 -12.16 -2.90
C ASN A 309 34.26 -12.17 -1.83
N TYR A 310 34.03 -12.82 -0.69
CA TYR A 310 34.95 -12.83 0.45
C TYR A 310 35.17 -14.26 0.95
N ALA A 311 36.37 -14.54 1.46
CA ALA A 311 36.66 -15.84 2.06
C ALA A 311 35.90 -15.99 3.40
N GLU A 312 35.37 -17.20 3.67
CA GLU A 312 34.50 -17.53 4.80
C GLU A 312 35.03 -17.12 6.18
N ALA A 313 36.35 -16.96 6.34
CA ALA A 313 36.98 -16.62 7.62
C ALA A 313 37.08 -15.10 7.91
N GLN A 314 36.76 -14.22 6.96
CA GLN A 314 37.09 -12.79 7.09
C GLN A 314 35.93 -11.94 7.64
N ILE A 315 34.67 -12.36 7.47
CA ILE A 315 33.50 -11.54 7.83
C ILE A 315 32.41 -12.42 8.46
N ALA A 316 32.12 -12.19 9.74
CA ALA A 316 30.99 -12.81 10.42
C ALA A 316 29.68 -12.05 10.08
N CYS A 317 28.83 -12.65 9.26
CA CYS A 317 27.48 -12.14 8.97
C CYS A 317 26.42 -13.00 9.69
N PRO A 318 25.44 -12.40 10.38
CA PRO A 318 24.34 -13.17 10.94
C PRO A 318 23.48 -13.73 9.79
N THR A 319 23.14 -15.02 9.89
CA THR A 319 22.19 -15.66 8.99
C THR A 319 20.80 -15.04 9.15
N GLN A 320 19.95 -15.18 8.13
CA GLN A 320 18.56 -14.71 8.17
C GLN A 320 17.80 -15.20 9.41
N ASP A 321 18.02 -16.45 9.84
CA ASP A 321 17.37 -17.03 11.02
C ASP A 321 17.85 -16.36 12.32
N HIS A 322 19.15 -16.09 12.45
CA HIS A 322 19.67 -15.36 13.61
C HIS A 322 19.08 -13.95 13.72
N VAL A 323 18.94 -13.25 12.59
CA VAL A 323 18.30 -11.92 12.56
C VAL A 323 16.81 -12.02 12.91
N ASN A 324 16.12 -13.05 12.43
CA ASN A 324 14.70 -13.28 12.74
C ASN A 324 14.45 -13.57 14.23
N VAL A 325 15.31 -14.40 14.85
CA VAL A 325 15.30 -14.66 16.29
C VAL A 325 15.60 -13.39 17.07
N LEU A 326 16.59 -12.60 16.64
CA LEU A 326 16.95 -11.33 17.27
C LEU A 326 15.77 -10.35 17.25
N ILE A 327 15.13 -10.13 16.08
CA ILE A 327 13.94 -9.28 15.98
C ILE A 327 12.85 -9.77 16.94
N SER A 328 12.60 -11.08 16.97
CA SER A 328 11.55 -11.66 17.82
C SER A 328 11.87 -11.48 19.31
N SER A 329 13.12 -11.67 19.73
CA SER A 329 13.55 -11.48 21.11
C SER A 329 13.41 -10.02 21.58
N VAL A 330 13.78 -9.07 20.73
CA VAL A 330 13.68 -7.63 21.02
C VAL A 330 12.21 -7.18 21.11
N MET A 331 11.33 -7.76 20.29
CA MET A 331 9.89 -7.50 20.34
C MET A 331 9.20 -8.07 21.58
N ILE A 332 9.69 -9.18 22.13
CA ILE A 332 9.14 -9.77 23.37
C ILE A 332 9.54 -8.95 24.60
N GLN A 333 10.72 -8.33 24.57
CA GLN A 333 11.28 -7.56 25.68
C GLN A 333 10.79 -6.10 25.75
N SER A 334 10.11 -5.58 24.73
CA SER A 334 9.69 -4.18 24.60
C SER A 334 8.17 -3.94 24.70
#